data_AF-A0A0P7BWH4-F1
#
_entry.id   AF-A0A0P7BWH4-F1
#
_cell.length_a   1.000
_cell.length_b   1.000
_cell.length_c   1.000
_cell.angle_alpha   90.00
_cell.angle_beta   90.00
_cell.angle_gamma   90.00
#
_symmetry.space_group_name_H-M   'P 1'
#
loop_
_entity.id
_entity.type
_entity.pdbx_description
1 polymer ?
#
loop_
_entity_poly.entity_id
_entity_poly.type
_entity_poly.pdbx_seq_one_letter_code
_entity_poly.pdbx_strand_id
1 'polypeptide(L)'
;MKRVIVFLFSILFLTACGGANSELDQKLETLNKELLEGHDLVMPKSMKLPKVKASILELIKDLPEEDERVAKGRSIAFELTKANDDMYNWMDNYANARLKTEDPNSQLELYERLKEEIASIGDHTNEAMQKAEQFISENEAAE
;
A
#
# COMPACT_ATOMS: atom_id res chain seq x y z
N MET A 1 54.07 40.88 33.77
CA MET A 1 53.76 39.61 34.47
C MET A 1 52.27 39.54 34.73
N LYS A 2 51.72 38.35 34.54
CA LYS A 2 50.31 37.98 34.42
C LYS A 2 49.49 38.33 35.67
N ARG A 3 48.30 38.90 35.49
CA ARG A 3 47.13 38.65 36.35
C ARG A 3 45.93 38.46 35.42
N VAL A 4 45.76 37.22 34.98
CA VAL A 4 44.58 36.78 34.22
C VAL A 4 43.47 36.59 35.24
N ILE A 5 42.55 37.55 35.29
CA ILE A 5 41.32 37.45 36.07
C ILE A 5 40.40 36.50 35.29
N VAL A 6 40.16 35.34 35.89
CA VAL A 6 39.19 34.34 35.47
C VAL A 6 37.80 34.98 35.60
N PHE A 7 37.24 35.44 34.48
CA PHE A 7 35.82 35.71 34.39
C PHE A 7 35.10 34.47 33.87
N LEU A 8 34.52 33.79 34.85
CA LEU A 8 33.49 32.77 34.71
C LEU A 8 32.30 33.38 33.97
N PHE A 9 32.21 33.16 32.67
CA PHE A 9 30.99 33.42 31.91
C PHE A 9 30.68 32.14 31.12
N SER A 10 30.16 31.16 31.86
CA SER A 10 29.41 30.04 31.29
C SER A 10 28.15 30.60 30.66
N ILE A 11 28.25 31.03 29.41
CA ILE A 11 27.08 31.16 28.55
C ILE A 11 26.92 29.80 27.86
N LEU A 12 26.27 28.90 28.57
CA LEU A 12 25.49 27.83 27.96
C LEU A 12 24.32 28.50 27.24
N PHE A 13 24.54 28.96 26.00
CA PHE A 13 23.46 29.06 25.04
C PHE A 13 23.10 27.64 24.61
N LEU A 14 22.45 26.90 25.53
CA LEU A 14 21.52 25.86 25.11
C LEU A 14 20.29 26.59 24.60
N THR A 15 20.34 27.05 23.35
CA THR A 15 19.11 27.27 22.58
C THR A 15 18.49 25.90 22.36
N ALA A 16 17.81 25.39 23.39
CA ALA A 16 16.80 24.35 23.26
C ALA A 16 15.62 25.01 22.54
N CYS A 17 15.75 25.12 21.23
CA CYS A 17 14.70 25.61 20.34
C CYS A 17 14.67 24.66 19.15
N GLY A 18 13.65 23.81 19.10
CA GLY A 18 13.40 22.87 18.00
C GLY A 18 13.40 21.41 18.44
N GLY A 19 12.27 20.95 18.97
CA GLY A 19 12.10 19.53 19.30
C GLY A 19 10.78 19.25 19.99
N ALA A 20 9.69 19.80 19.49
CA ALA A 20 8.38 19.20 19.76
C ALA A 20 8.34 17.87 19.00
N ASN A 21 8.91 16.83 19.60
CA ASN A 21 8.67 15.45 19.21
C ASN A 21 7.69 14.90 20.24
N SER A 22 6.41 15.05 19.95
CA SER A 22 5.37 14.38 20.72
C SER A 22 5.44 12.87 20.41
N GLU A 23 5.04 12.02 21.36
CA GLU A 23 4.89 10.56 21.15
C GLU A 23 4.04 10.24 19.91
N LEU A 24 3.07 11.12 19.61
CA LEU A 24 2.21 11.05 18.45
C LEU A 24 2.96 11.20 17.12
N ASP A 25 3.91 12.14 17.02
CA ASP A 25 4.70 12.33 15.80
C ASP A 25 5.52 11.08 15.46
N GLN A 26 6.13 10.45 16.48
CA GLN A 26 6.88 9.20 16.29
C GLN A 26 5.98 8.04 15.85
N LYS A 27 4.76 7.97 16.37
CA LYS A 27 3.76 6.96 15.98
C LYS A 27 3.32 7.15 14.54
N LEU A 28 3.05 8.39 14.13
CA LEU A 28 2.68 8.74 12.76
C LEU A 28 3.79 8.39 11.76
N GLU A 29 5.05 8.70 12.08
CA GLU A 29 6.19 8.35 11.23
C GLU A 29 6.38 6.83 11.08
N THR A 30 6.20 6.10 12.19
CA THR A 30 6.28 4.63 12.19
C THR A 30 5.19 4.03 11.30
N LEU A 31 3.94 4.45 11.50
CA LEU A 31 2.81 4.01 10.66
C LEU A 31 3.01 4.39 9.20
N ASN A 32 3.49 5.61 8.91
CA ASN A 32 3.79 6.03 7.55
C ASN A 32 4.77 5.08 6.85
N LYS A 33 5.83 4.67 7.56
CA LYS A 33 6.79 3.70 7.04
C LYS A 33 6.14 2.34 6.76
N GLU A 34 5.32 1.83 7.68
CA GLU A 34 4.60 0.56 7.49
C GLU A 34 3.62 0.62 6.29
N LEU A 35 2.94 1.75 6.10
CA LEU A 35 2.05 1.97 4.94
C LEU A 35 2.83 1.92 3.63
N LEU A 36 4.00 2.57 3.57
CA LEU A 36 4.87 2.54 2.39
C LEU A 36 5.46 1.15 2.12
N GLU A 37 5.84 0.42 3.17
CA GLU A 37 6.27 -0.98 3.04
C GLU A 37 5.16 -1.87 2.47
N GLY A 38 3.91 -1.68 2.95
CA GLY A 38 2.73 -2.35 2.39
C GLY A 38 2.50 -2.00 0.92
N HIS A 39 2.55 -0.71 0.58
CA HIS A 39 2.47 -0.23 -0.81
C HIS A 39 3.53 -0.89 -1.69
N ASP A 40 4.80 -0.86 -1.29
CA ASP A 40 5.91 -1.37 -2.09
C ASP A 40 5.86 -2.88 -2.26
N LEU A 41 5.23 -3.60 -1.32
CA LEU A 41 4.99 -5.03 -1.42
C LEU A 41 3.86 -5.38 -2.40
N VAL A 42 2.76 -4.62 -2.37
CA VAL A 42 1.52 -4.93 -3.10
C VAL A 42 1.51 -4.32 -4.51
N MET A 43 1.96 -3.08 -4.65
CA MET A 43 1.89 -2.32 -5.91
C MET A 43 2.55 -3.03 -7.11
N PRO A 44 3.75 -3.65 -7.00
CA PRO A 44 4.32 -4.41 -8.10
C PRO A 44 3.48 -5.60 -8.57
N LYS A 45 2.65 -6.16 -7.69
CA LYS A 45 1.70 -7.22 -8.04
C LYS A 45 0.48 -6.62 -8.73
N SER A 46 -0.08 -5.55 -8.16
CA SER A 46 -1.22 -4.82 -8.73
C SER A 46 -0.97 -4.38 -10.18
N MET A 47 0.23 -3.87 -10.48
CA MET A 47 0.61 -3.47 -11.84
C MET A 47 0.59 -4.62 -12.88
N LYS A 48 0.68 -5.87 -12.45
CA LYS A 48 0.64 -7.05 -13.34
C LYS A 48 -0.78 -7.52 -13.63
N LEU A 49 -1.75 -7.22 -12.76
CA LEU A 49 -3.12 -7.73 -12.83
C LEU A 49 -3.81 -7.44 -14.17
N PRO A 50 -3.67 -6.26 -14.80
CA PRO A 50 -4.30 -6.00 -16.10
C PRO A 50 -3.80 -6.94 -17.21
N LYS A 51 -2.51 -7.28 -17.19
CA LYS A 51 -1.93 -8.22 -18.17
C LYS A 51 -2.46 -9.63 -17.93
N VAL A 52 -2.47 -10.09 -16.67
CA VAL A 52 -2.98 -11.42 -16.31
C VAL A 52 -4.45 -11.56 -16.66
N LYS A 53 -5.26 -10.52 -16.40
CA LYS A 53 -6.65 -10.43 -16.82
C LYS A 53 -6.79 -10.60 -18.33
N ALA A 54 -5.99 -9.90 -19.12
CA ALA A 54 -6.04 -10.01 -20.58
C ALA A 54 -5.78 -11.44 -21.05
N SER A 55 -4.80 -12.14 -20.44
CA SER A 55 -4.53 -13.56 -20.73
C SER A 55 -5.73 -14.46 -20.43
N ILE A 56 -6.39 -14.29 -19.28
CA ILE A 56 -7.59 -15.05 -18.94
C ILE A 56 -8.71 -14.80 -19.96
N LEU A 57 -8.94 -13.54 -20.32
CA LEU A 57 -10.00 -13.18 -21.26
C LEU A 57 -9.74 -13.72 -22.67
N GLU A 58 -8.48 -13.80 -23.09
CA GLU A 58 -8.12 -14.40 -24.38
C GLU A 58 -8.40 -15.91 -24.39
N LEU A 59 -8.03 -16.63 -23.33
CA LEU A 59 -8.27 -18.08 -23.20
C LEU A 59 -9.75 -18.47 -23.31
N ILE A 60 -10.66 -17.58 -22.91
CA ILE A 60 -12.10 -17.84 -22.92
C ILE A 60 -12.83 -17.19 -24.10
N LYS A 61 -12.14 -16.41 -24.95
CA LYS A 61 -12.76 -15.54 -25.95
C LYS A 61 -13.61 -16.29 -26.96
N ASP A 62 -13.12 -17.45 -27.40
CA ASP A 62 -13.72 -18.25 -28.48
C ASP A 62 -14.48 -19.48 -27.95
N LEU A 63 -14.63 -19.60 -26.62
CA LEU A 63 -15.40 -20.66 -26.00
C LEU A 63 -16.91 -20.38 -26.09
N PRO A 64 -17.76 -21.42 -26.17
CA PRO A 64 -19.20 -21.26 -26.03
C PRO A 64 -19.57 -20.59 -24.69
N GLU A 65 -20.59 -19.75 -24.68
CA GLU A 65 -21.02 -19.01 -23.49
C GLU A 65 -21.40 -19.94 -22.31
N GLU A 66 -21.90 -21.13 -22.62
CA GLU A 66 -22.30 -22.15 -21.66
C GLU A 66 -21.10 -22.94 -21.07
N ASP A 67 -19.89 -22.73 -21.60
CA ASP A 67 -18.69 -23.37 -21.11
C ASP A 67 -18.35 -22.87 -19.69
N GLU A 68 -18.17 -23.80 -18.76
CA GLU A 68 -17.90 -23.53 -17.35
C GLU A 68 -16.68 -22.63 -17.15
N ARG A 69 -15.71 -22.70 -18.08
CA ARG A 69 -14.50 -21.89 -18.08
C ARG A 69 -14.78 -20.42 -18.35
N VAL A 70 -15.81 -20.09 -19.13
CA VAL A 70 -16.19 -18.70 -19.42
C VAL A 70 -16.65 -18.02 -18.12
N ALA A 71 -17.55 -18.66 -17.37
CA ALA A 71 -18.01 -18.12 -16.09
C ALA A 71 -16.87 -17.99 -15.07
N LYS A 72 -16.05 -19.04 -14.92
CA LYS A 72 -14.90 -19.04 -14.02
C LYS A 72 -13.88 -17.96 -14.40
N GLY A 73 -13.51 -17.86 -15.68
CA GLY A 73 -12.55 -16.88 -16.19
C GLY A 73 -13.03 -15.44 -16.00
N ARG A 74 -14.32 -15.16 -16.28
CA ARG A 74 -14.90 -13.82 -16.03
C ARG A 74 -14.90 -13.46 -14.54
N SER A 75 -15.20 -14.42 -13.66
CA SER A 75 -15.14 -14.20 -12.21
C SER A 75 -13.74 -13.84 -11.75
N ILE A 76 -12.71 -14.56 -12.21
CA ILE A 76 -11.31 -14.26 -11.88
C ILE A 76 -10.89 -12.90 -12.47
N ALA A 77 -11.27 -12.61 -13.72
CA ALA A 77 -11.01 -11.31 -14.34
C ALA A 77 -11.63 -10.13 -13.56
N PHE A 78 -12.80 -10.34 -12.96
CA PHE A 78 -13.43 -9.38 -12.06
C PHE A 78 -12.63 -9.21 -10.76
N GLU A 79 -12.22 -10.30 -10.11
CA GLU A 79 -11.40 -10.25 -8.89
C GLU A 79 -10.06 -9.52 -9.12
N LEU A 80 -9.38 -9.79 -10.24
CA LEU A 80 -8.16 -9.09 -10.64
C LEU A 80 -8.40 -7.58 -10.86
N THR A 81 -9.54 -7.21 -11.43
CA THR A 81 -9.91 -5.80 -11.63
C THR A 81 -10.13 -5.13 -10.28
N LYS A 82 -10.89 -5.77 -9.40
CA LYS A 82 -11.18 -5.25 -8.07
C LYS A 82 -9.90 -5.04 -7.26
N ALA A 83 -9.01 -6.04 -7.21
CA ALA A 83 -7.74 -5.92 -6.48
C ALA A 83 -6.85 -4.77 -7.01
N ASN A 84 -6.85 -4.56 -8.33
CA ASN A 84 -6.15 -3.43 -8.94
C ASN A 84 -6.77 -2.10 -8.50
N ASP A 85 -8.09 -1.97 -8.61
CA ASP A 85 -8.81 -0.73 -8.29
C ASP A 85 -8.71 -0.40 -6.80
N ASP A 86 -8.80 -1.40 -5.92
CA ASP A 86 -8.64 -1.24 -4.47
C ASP A 86 -7.25 -0.68 -4.13
N MET A 87 -6.18 -1.12 -4.81
CA MET A 87 -4.83 -0.57 -4.63
C MET A 87 -4.77 0.92 -5.01
N TYR A 88 -5.35 1.31 -6.15
CA TYR A 88 -5.36 2.72 -6.56
C TYR A 88 -6.23 3.59 -5.65
N ASN A 89 -7.39 3.08 -5.22
CA ASN A 89 -8.24 3.76 -4.25
C ASN A 89 -7.51 3.95 -2.91
N TRP A 90 -6.76 2.96 -2.46
CA TRP A 90 -5.92 3.07 -1.27
C TRP A 90 -4.85 4.16 -1.43
N MET A 91 -4.19 4.25 -2.60
CA MET A 91 -3.20 5.29 -2.86
C MET A 91 -3.82 6.70 -2.78
N ASP A 92 -5.02 6.88 -3.33
CA ASP A 92 -5.75 8.14 -3.25
C ASP A 92 -6.13 8.48 -1.80
N ASN A 93 -6.59 7.49 -1.04
CA ASN A 93 -6.93 7.66 0.38
C ASN A 93 -5.69 8.00 1.22
N TYR A 94 -4.56 7.35 0.97
CA TYR A 94 -3.28 7.65 1.60
C TYR A 94 -2.81 9.08 1.29
N ALA A 95 -2.88 9.48 0.02
CA ALA A 95 -2.52 10.84 -0.39
C ALA A 95 -3.40 11.89 0.30
N ASN A 96 -4.71 11.62 0.40
CA ASN A 96 -5.64 12.48 1.13
C ASN A 96 -5.32 12.55 2.62
N ALA A 97 -5.06 11.41 3.27
CA ALA A 97 -4.72 11.36 4.69
C ALA A 97 -3.46 12.19 5.00
N ARG A 98 -2.45 12.14 4.13
CA ARG A 98 -1.19 12.89 4.27
C ARG A 98 -1.32 14.39 3.99
N LEU A 99 -2.14 14.79 3.01
CA LEU A 99 -2.17 16.17 2.50
C LEU A 99 -3.32 17.02 3.05
N LYS A 100 -4.41 16.40 3.53
CA LYS A 100 -5.66 17.10 3.86
C LYS A 100 -6.03 17.04 5.33
N THR A 101 -5.23 16.37 6.16
CA THR A 101 -5.51 16.27 7.59
C THR A 101 -4.66 17.25 8.36
N GLU A 102 -5.29 18.24 8.98
CA GLU A 102 -4.62 19.24 9.83
C GLU A 102 -4.52 18.80 11.30
N ASP A 103 -5.34 17.83 11.72
CA ASP A 103 -5.36 17.26 13.06
C ASP A 103 -4.56 15.93 13.13
N PRO A 104 -3.47 15.87 13.93
CA PRO A 104 -2.65 14.67 14.06
C PRO A 104 -3.38 13.42 14.59
N ASN A 105 -4.43 13.58 15.42
CA ASN A 105 -5.19 12.42 15.90
C ASN A 105 -6.07 11.82 14.81
N SER A 106 -6.75 12.68 14.03
CA SER A 106 -7.48 12.26 12.84
C SER A 106 -6.55 11.57 11.84
N GLN A 107 -5.33 12.07 11.65
CA GLN A 107 -4.35 11.44 10.75
C GLN A 107 -3.94 10.06 11.24
N LEU A 108 -3.77 9.90 12.57
CA LEU A 108 -3.43 8.63 13.19
C LEU A 108 -4.53 7.58 12.93
N GLU A 109 -5.80 7.90 13.16
CA GLU A 109 -6.92 6.99 12.90
C GLU A 109 -7.01 6.59 11.42
N LEU A 110 -6.76 7.54 10.50
CA LEU A 110 -6.72 7.24 9.07
C LEU A 110 -5.57 6.29 8.73
N TYR A 111 -4.38 6.49 9.31
CA TYR A 111 -3.22 5.63 9.05
C TYR A 111 -3.40 4.22 9.61
N GLU A 112 -3.98 4.08 10.80
CA GLU A 112 -4.28 2.77 11.38
C GLU A 112 -5.26 1.99 10.49
N ARG A 113 -6.31 2.65 9.98
CA ARG A 113 -7.23 2.01 9.03
C ARG A 113 -6.54 1.65 7.70
N LEU A 114 -5.77 2.57 7.12
CA LEU A 114 -5.05 2.33 5.88
C LEU A 114 -4.06 1.17 5.99
N LYS A 115 -3.52 0.92 7.19
CA LYS A 115 -2.61 -0.21 7.46
C LYS A 115 -3.34 -1.55 7.37
N GLU A 116 -4.56 -1.62 7.90
CA GLU A 116 -5.40 -2.81 7.77
C GLU A 116 -5.85 -3.01 6.31
N GLU A 117 -6.23 -1.91 5.63
CA GLU A 117 -6.64 -1.93 4.23
C GLU A 117 -5.53 -2.46 3.32
N ILE A 118 -4.29 -1.97 3.43
CA ILE A 118 -3.20 -2.42 2.55
C ILE A 118 -2.85 -3.89 2.76
N ALA A 119 -2.97 -4.40 3.99
CA ALA A 119 -2.79 -5.82 4.28
C ALA A 119 -3.88 -6.66 3.58
N SER A 120 -5.15 -6.25 3.71
CA SER A 120 -6.27 -6.94 3.07
C SER A 120 -6.20 -6.88 1.53
N ILE A 121 -5.79 -5.75 0.96
CA ILE A 121 -5.55 -5.62 -0.49
C ILE A 121 -4.44 -6.57 -0.92
N GLY A 122 -3.38 -6.70 -0.12
CA GLY A 122 -2.31 -7.66 -0.35
C GLY A 122 -2.80 -9.11 -0.40
N ASP A 123 -3.63 -9.52 0.55
CA ASP A 123 -4.21 -10.86 0.59
C ASP A 123 -5.11 -11.14 -0.63
N HIS A 124 -6.04 -10.24 -0.94
CA HIS A 124 -6.92 -10.37 -2.11
C HIS A 124 -6.13 -10.39 -3.43
N THR A 125 -5.07 -9.57 -3.53
CA THR A 125 -4.21 -9.54 -4.71
C THR A 125 -3.50 -10.88 -4.89
N ASN A 126 -2.97 -11.47 -3.81
CA ASN A 126 -2.31 -12.77 -3.86
C ASN A 126 -3.30 -13.88 -4.24
N GLU A 127 -4.50 -13.88 -3.64
CA GLU A 127 -5.52 -14.87 -3.93
C GLU A 127 -6.00 -14.80 -5.39
N ALA A 128 -6.29 -13.60 -5.88
CA ALA A 128 -6.72 -13.40 -7.26
C ALA A 128 -5.62 -13.82 -8.26
N MET A 129 -4.35 -13.52 -7.96
CA MET A 129 -3.20 -13.99 -8.74
C MET A 129 -3.09 -15.51 -8.74
N GLN A 130 -3.23 -16.16 -7.58
CA GLN A 130 -3.15 -17.62 -7.49
C GLN A 130 -4.26 -18.30 -8.29
N LYS A 131 -5.50 -17.82 -8.18
CA LYS A 131 -6.63 -18.32 -8.98
C LYS A 131 -6.38 -18.14 -10.46
N ALA A 132 -5.83 -16.99 -10.86
CA ALA A 132 -5.49 -16.69 -12.24
C ALA A 132 -4.40 -17.61 -12.79
N GLU A 133 -3.30 -17.79 -12.06
CA GLU A 133 -2.20 -18.67 -12.43
C GLU A 133 -2.66 -20.12 -12.57
N GLN A 134 -3.48 -20.59 -11.62
CA GLN A 134 -4.08 -21.92 -11.70
C GLN A 134 -4.98 -22.05 -12.93
N PHE A 135 -5.86 -21.08 -13.17
CA PHE A 135 -6.75 -21.10 -14.33
C PHE A 135 -5.97 -21.11 -15.65
N ILE A 136 -4.94 -20.29 -15.78
CA ILE A 136 -4.09 -20.25 -16.98
C ILE A 136 -3.39 -21.59 -17.16
N SER A 137 -2.76 -22.14 -16.12
CA SER A 137 -2.06 -23.43 -16.20
C SER A 137 -2.97 -24.60 -16.56
N GLU A 138 -4.21 -24.62 -16.05
CA GLU A 138 -5.19 -25.66 -16.36
C GLU A 138 -5.67 -25.63 -17.82
N ASN A 139 -5.66 -24.44 -18.44
CA ASN A 139 -6.23 -24.23 -19.77
C ASN A 139 -5.19 -24.12 -20.90
N GLU A 140 -3.95 -23.74 -20.60
CA GLU A 140 -2.82 -23.83 -21.56
C GLU A 140 -2.32 -25.28 -21.72
N ALA A 141 -2.48 -26.14 -20.72
CA ALA A 141 -2.10 -27.56 -20.80
C ALA A 141 -3.16 -28.45 -21.50
N ALA A 142 -4.32 -27.88 -21.83
CA ALA A 142 -5.44 -28.58 -22.46
C ALA A 142 -5.49 -28.39 -23.99
N GLU A 143 -4.61 -27.54 -24.55
CA GLU A 143 -4.36 -27.37 -26.00
C GLU A 143 -3.23 -28.30 -26.48
#